data_AF-A0A9D3NMK3-F1
#
_entry.id   AF-A0A9D3NMK3-F1
#
_cell.length_a   1.000
_cell.length_b   1.000
_cell.length_c   1.000
_cell.angle_alpha   90.00
_cell.angle_beta   90.00
_cell.angle_gamma   90.00
#
_symmetry.space_group_name_H-M   'P 1'
#
loop_
_entity.id
_entity.type
_entity.pdbx_description
1 polymer ?
#
loop_
_entity_poly.entity_id
_entity_poly.type
_entity_poly.pdbx_seq_one_letter_code
_entity_poly.pdbx_strand_id
1 'polypeptide(L)'
;MLVCALGTPVRVPETNYTNGKALALKLNENARLLYQKVETTNEVAAVSDPPLMIRSEDNCDPDSLKTNPKTCLSRVVLALKNYSRIFGDDGIFQGQNTKCNKWRANATAIAEVAKQLLEALKEPLKPQAPMLIDNWMTEGYLCRDSVERLYSFSIVTARVFNHMSSLQQSA
;
A
#
# COMPACT_ATOMS: atom_id res chain seq x y z
N MET A 1 12.47 -47.29 -11.75
CA MET A 1 11.17 -46.62 -11.57
C MET A 1 11.42 -45.31 -10.83
N LEU A 2 11.38 -44.16 -11.52
CA LEU A 2 11.50 -42.84 -10.89
C LEU A 2 10.12 -42.39 -10.43
N VAL A 3 9.94 -42.19 -9.12
CA VAL A 3 8.73 -41.63 -8.54
C VAL A 3 8.79 -40.11 -8.71
N CYS A 4 7.96 -39.56 -9.60
CA CYS A 4 7.72 -38.12 -9.68
C CYS A 4 6.94 -37.70 -8.43
N ALA A 5 7.58 -36.96 -7.53
CA ALA A 5 6.88 -36.28 -6.45
C ALA A 5 5.96 -35.22 -7.08
N LEU A 6 4.67 -35.54 -7.17
CA LEU A 6 3.61 -34.59 -7.48
C LEU A 6 3.66 -33.49 -6.41
N GLY A 7 4.20 -32.32 -6.77
CA GLY A 7 4.16 -31.14 -5.94
C GLY A 7 2.71 -30.86 -5.54
N THR A 8 2.45 -30.85 -4.24
CA THR A 8 1.13 -30.55 -3.70
C THR A 8 0.70 -29.15 -4.15
N PRO A 9 -0.57 -28.96 -4.56
CA PRO A 9 -1.05 -27.64 -4.92
C PRO A 9 -0.94 -26.75 -3.69
N VAL A 10 -0.11 -25.71 -3.80
CA VAL A 10 0.03 -24.72 -2.74
C VAL A 10 -1.34 -24.06 -2.58
N ARG A 11 -2.05 -24.42 -1.50
CA ARG A 11 -3.27 -23.72 -1.06
C ARG A 11 -2.88 -22.27 -0.81
N VAL A 12 -3.15 -21.40 -1.78
CA VAL A 12 -3.23 -19.97 -1.52
C VAL A 12 -4.39 -19.85 -0.53
N PRO A 13 -4.17 -19.33 0.69
CA PRO A 13 -5.27 -19.08 1.61
C PRO A 13 -6.34 -18.31 0.84
N GLU A 14 -7.61 -18.72 0.92
CA GLU A 14 -8.69 -18.02 0.21
C GLU A 14 -8.74 -16.57 0.71
N THR A 15 -8.10 -15.68 -0.03
CA THR A 15 -8.10 -14.24 0.18
C THR A 15 -9.45 -13.74 -0.33
N ASN A 16 -10.20 -13.01 0.49
CA ASN A 16 -11.48 -12.45 0.06
C ASN A 16 -11.21 -11.22 -0.82
N TYR A 17 -10.99 -11.43 -2.12
CA TYR A 17 -10.69 -10.34 -3.05
C TYR A 17 -11.88 -9.41 -3.29
N THR A 18 -13.12 -9.84 -3.03
CA THR A 18 -14.30 -8.97 -3.07
C THR A 18 -14.26 -7.92 -1.98
N ASN A 19 -13.95 -8.31 -0.74
CA ASN A 19 -13.73 -7.35 0.35
C ASN A 19 -12.48 -6.47 0.07
N GLY A 20 -11.39 -7.10 -0.38
CA GLY A 20 -10.17 -6.39 -0.76
C GLY A 20 -10.40 -5.32 -1.84
N LYS A 21 -11.28 -5.58 -2.82
CA LYS A 21 -11.68 -4.61 -3.84
C LYS A 21 -12.36 -3.38 -3.23
N ALA A 22 -13.33 -3.57 -2.34
CA ALA A 22 -14.01 -2.45 -1.69
C ALA A 22 -13.03 -1.58 -0.88
N LEU A 23 -12.14 -2.22 -0.12
CA LEU A 23 -11.12 -1.54 0.67
C LEU A 23 -10.07 -0.84 -0.21
N ALA A 24 -9.64 -1.44 -1.32
CA ALA A 24 -8.68 -0.83 -2.23
C ALA A 24 -9.25 0.41 -2.94
N LEU A 25 -10.54 0.38 -3.30
CA LEU A 25 -11.26 1.55 -3.81
C LEU A 25 -11.34 2.66 -2.75
N LYS A 26 -11.67 2.30 -1.51
CA LYS A 26 -11.69 3.26 -0.38
C LYS A 26 -10.32 3.87 -0.11
N LEU A 27 -9.24 3.07 -0.20
CA LEU A 27 -7.88 3.57 -0.09
C LEU A 27 -7.58 4.59 -1.19
N ASN A 28 -7.96 4.28 -2.44
CA ASN A 28 -7.78 5.18 -3.56
C ASN A 28 -8.55 6.50 -3.39
N GLU A 29 -9.79 6.44 -2.91
CA GLU A 29 -10.59 7.62 -2.64
C GLU A 29 -9.95 8.50 -1.55
N ASN A 30 -9.57 7.91 -0.41
CA ASN A 30 -8.91 8.63 0.67
C ASN A 30 -7.58 9.26 0.22
N ALA A 31 -6.78 8.52 -0.56
CA ALA A 31 -5.53 9.00 -1.10
C ALA A 31 -5.74 10.17 -2.08
N ARG A 32 -6.73 10.07 -2.98
CA ARG A 32 -7.10 11.13 -3.92
C ARG A 32 -7.55 12.40 -3.19
N LEU A 33 -8.40 12.25 -2.17
CA LEU A 33 -8.89 13.38 -1.39
C LEU A 33 -7.76 14.09 -0.64
N LEU A 34 -6.83 13.34 -0.05
CA LEU A 34 -5.68 13.94 0.60
C LEU A 34 -4.72 14.58 -0.41
N TYR A 35 -4.49 13.94 -1.57
CA TYR A 35 -3.68 14.49 -2.66
C TYR A 35 -4.19 15.85 -3.16
N GLN A 36 -5.50 16.05 -3.20
CA GLN A 36 -6.11 17.33 -3.58
C GLN A 36 -5.96 18.42 -2.50
N LYS A 37 -5.75 18.02 -1.25
CA LYS A 37 -5.66 18.93 -0.09
C LYS A 37 -4.23 19.34 0.26
N VAL A 38 -3.28 18.42 0.11
CA VAL A 38 -1.87 18.70 0.45
C VAL A 38 -1.29 19.67 -0.57
N GLU A 39 -0.84 20.81 -0.05
CA GLU A 39 -0.18 21.87 -0.81
C GLU A 39 1.00 21.33 -1.64
N THR A 40 1.11 21.80 -2.87
CA THR A 40 2.31 21.60 -3.68
C THR A 40 3.45 22.42 -3.10
N THR A 41 4.62 21.81 -2.96
CA THR A 41 5.84 22.51 -2.55
C THR A 41 6.74 22.76 -3.76
N ASN A 42 7.54 23.82 -3.72
CA ASN A 42 8.62 24.07 -4.68
C ASN A 42 9.96 23.48 -4.19
N GLU A 43 9.98 22.89 -3.00
CA GLU A 43 11.13 22.22 -2.41
C GLU A 43 11.33 20.86 -3.10
N VAL A 44 12.53 20.64 -3.65
CA VAL A 44 12.91 19.39 -4.30
C VAL A 44 13.93 18.69 -3.43
N ALA A 45 13.60 17.50 -2.92
CA ALA A 45 14.55 16.67 -2.20
C ALA A 45 15.14 15.59 -3.13
N ALA A 46 16.46 15.43 -3.06
CA ALA A 46 17.13 14.28 -3.66
C ALA A 46 16.85 13.03 -2.82
N VAL A 47 15.73 12.36 -3.07
CA VAL A 47 15.41 11.08 -2.42
C VAL A 47 16.23 9.99 -3.11
N SER A 48 17.29 9.51 -2.44
CA SER A 48 18.23 8.52 -3.00
C SER A 48 17.68 7.11 -3.10
N ASP A 49 16.74 6.75 -2.20
CA ASP A 49 16.16 5.42 -2.21
C ASP A 49 14.97 5.36 -3.15
N PRO A 50 14.91 4.36 -4.05
CA PRO A 50 13.77 4.22 -4.91
C PRO A 50 12.53 4.04 -4.05
N PRO A 51 11.49 4.88 -4.23
CA PRO A 51 10.26 4.73 -3.50
C PRO A 51 9.73 3.30 -3.61
N LEU A 52 9.06 2.87 -2.55
CA LEU A 52 8.34 1.60 -2.53
C LEU A 52 7.12 1.68 -3.47
N MET A 53 7.40 1.59 -4.78
CA MET A 53 6.44 1.60 -5.88
C MET A 53 6.27 0.19 -6.42
N ILE A 54 5.11 -0.05 -7.04
CA ILE A 54 4.90 -1.22 -7.89
C ILE A 54 5.59 -0.94 -9.23
N ARG A 55 6.48 -1.82 -9.64
CA ARG A 55 7.27 -1.75 -10.86
C ARG A 55 6.89 -2.88 -11.82
N SER A 56 7.46 -2.83 -13.02
CA SER A 56 7.23 -3.84 -14.03
C SER A 56 7.68 -5.24 -13.57
N GLU A 57 8.80 -5.33 -12.84
CA GLU A 57 9.32 -6.59 -12.30
C GLU A 57 8.44 -7.22 -11.21
N ASP A 58 7.49 -6.47 -10.64
CA ASP A 58 6.58 -6.95 -9.61
C ASP A 58 5.41 -7.76 -10.21
N ASN A 59 5.28 -7.82 -11.55
CA ASN A 59 4.33 -8.67 -12.28
C ASN A 59 2.86 -8.46 -11.86
N CYS A 60 2.47 -7.19 -11.68
CA CYS A 60 1.09 -6.80 -11.36
C CYS A 60 0.21 -6.59 -12.60
N ASP A 61 0.64 -7.05 -13.78
CA ASP A 61 -0.17 -7.05 -14.98
C ASP A 61 -1.22 -8.20 -14.96
N PRO A 62 -2.31 -8.09 -15.74
CA PRO A 62 -3.40 -9.06 -15.70
C PRO A 62 -3.00 -10.51 -16.02
N ASP A 63 -2.02 -10.73 -16.90
CA ASP A 63 -1.66 -12.09 -17.31
C ASP A 63 -0.79 -12.79 -16.26
N SER A 64 0.12 -12.05 -15.64
CA SER A 64 0.88 -12.52 -14.47
C SER A 64 -0.04 -12.81 -13.27
N LEU A 65 -1.04 -11.97 -13.01
CA LEU A 65 -1.96 -12.15 -11.89
C LEU A 65 -2.79 -13.44 -11.99
N LYS A 66 -3.13 -13.89 -13.20
CA LYS A 66 -3.86 -15.16 -13.42
C LYS A 66 -3.01 -16.38 -13.06
N THR A 67 -1.71 -16.31 -13.31
CA THR A 67 -0.80 -17.48 -13.25
C THR A 67 0.02 -17.53 -11.97
N ASN A 68 0.51 -16.39 -11.49
CA ASN A 68 1.31 -16.27 -10.28
C ASN A 68 1.08 -14.92 -9.57
N PRO A 69 -0.03 -14.75 -8.84
CA PRO A 69 -0.35 -13.48 -8.18
C PRO A 69 0.58 -13.16 -6.99
N LYS A 70 1.37 -14.12 -6.52
CA LYS A 70 2.16 -13.99 -5.27
C LYS A 70 3.20 -12.88 -5.35
N THR A 71 3.88 -12.73 -6.49
CA THR A 71 4.92 -11.70 -6.68
C THR A 71 4.33 -10.30 -6.51
N CYS A 72 3.25 -10.02 -7.25
CA CYS A 72 2.55 -8.75 -7.13
C CYS A 72 1.99 -8.51 -5.73
N LEU A 73 1.30 -9.50 -5.15
CA LEU A 73 0.69 -9.36 -3.83
C LEU A 73 1.74 -9.15 -2.74
N SER A 74 2.91 -9.79 -2.81
CA SER A 74 4.01 -9.55 -1.87
C SER A 74 4.46 -8.08 -1.91
N ARG A 75 4.55 -7.50 -3.11
CA ARG A 75 4.87 -6.08 -3.28
C ARG A 75 3.77 -5.17 -2.71
N VAL A 76 2.51 -5.48 -2.99
CA VAL A 76 1.34 -4.75 -2.45
C VAL A 76 1.36 -4.79 -0.91
N VAL A 77 1.61 -5.94 -0.31
CA VAL A 77 1.73 -6.10 1.15
C VAL A 77 2.85 -5.25 1.72
N LEU A 78 4.03 -5.29 1.10
CA LEU A 78 5.18 -4.50 1.55
C LEU A 78 4.84 -3.00 1.51
N ALA A 79 4.21 -2.55 0.43
CA ALA A 79 3.74 -1.16 0.27
C ALA A 79 2.70 -0.76 1.31
N LEU A 80 1.69 -1.60 1.55
CA LEU A 80 0.67 -1.35 2.56
C LEU A 80 1.26 -1.25 3.97
N LYS A 81 2.23 -2.12 4.32
CA LYS A 81 2.94 -2.04 5.60
C LYS A 81 3.66 -0.70 5.73
N ASN A 82 4.36 -0.26 4.68
CA ASN A 82 5.03 1.04 4.70
C ASN A 82 4.06 2.22 4.83
N TYR A 83 2.96 2.24 4.06
CA TYR A 83 1.98 3.33 4.15
C TYR A 83 1.22 3.32 5.47
N SER A 84 0.91 2.14 6.05
CA SER A 84 0.34 2.05 7.40
C SER A 84 1.26 2.66 8.46
N ARG A 85 2.58 2.66 8.23
CA ARG A 85 3.58 3.29 9.11
C ARG A 85 3.65 4.81 8.91
N ILE A 86 3.81 5.25 7.66
CA ILE A 86 3.93 6.68 7.29
C ILE A 86 2.70 7.48 7.74
N PHE A 87 1.51 6.90 7.55
CA PHE A 87 0.24 7.56 7.86
C PHE A 87 -0.34 7.17 9.23
N GLY A 88 0.20 6.13 9.88
CA GLY A 88 -0.24 5.63 11.18
C GLY A 88 0.32 6.45 12.35
N ASP A 89 0.03 5.98 13.57
CA ASP A 89 0.20 6.70 14.84
C ASP A 89 1.64 7.19 15.10
N ASP A 90 2.64 6.46 14.61
CA ASP A 90 4.07 6.79 14.73
C ASP A 90 4.66 7.44 13.45
N GLY A 91 3.79 7.87 12.54
CA GLY A 91 4.15 8.40 11.23
C GLY A 91 4.33 9.92 11.17
N ILE A 92 4.80 10.41 10.02
CA ILE A 92 5.11 11.84 9.80
C ILE A 92 3.88 12.75 9.91
N PHE A 93 2.66 12.21 9.73
CA PHE A 93 1.40 12.96 9.85
C PHE A 93 0.92 13.14 11.28
N GLN A 94 1.51 12.40 12.24
CA GLN A 94 1.07 12.41 13.64
C GLN A 94 1.95 13.30 14.50
N GLY A 95 3.23 13.44 14.13
CA GLY A 95 4.20 14.27 14.85
C GLY A 95 3.71 15.70 15.09
N GLN A 96 3.85 16.18 16.34
CA GLN A 96 3.40 17.52 16.71
C GLN A 96 4.16 18.64 15.98
N ASN A 97 5.42 18.38 15.63
CA ASN A 97 6.33 19.35 15.01
C ASN A 97 6.43 19.24 13.48
N THR A 98 5.59 18.43 12.83
CA THR A 98 5.61 18.31 11.36
C THR A 98 4.60 19.25 10.72
N LYS A 99 4.93 19.77 9.52
CA LYS A 99 3.96 20.53 8.71
C LYS A 99 2.78 19.67 8.21
N CYS A 100 2.86 18.34 8.38
CA CYS A 100 1.83 17.38 7.95
C CYS A 100 0.69 17.24 8.96
N ASN A 101 0.86 17.70 10.21
CA ASN A 101 -0.08 17.48 11.32
C ASN A 101 -1.52 17.96 11.05
N LYS A 102 -1.71 18.97 10.19
CA LYS A 102 -3.02 19.47 9.75
C LYS A 102 -3.87 18.41 9.04
N TRP A 103 -3.24 17.36 8.50
CA TRP A 103 -3.90 16.26 7.80
C TRP A 103 -4.00 14.98 8.62
N ARG A 104 -3.81 15.06 9.95
CA ARG A 104 -3.81 13.91 10.86
C ARG A 104 -5.01 13.00 10.69
N ALA A 105 -6.23 13.56 10.67
CA ALA A 105 -7.46 12.78 10.53
C ALA A 105 -7.52 12.01 9.20
N ASN A 106 -7.05 12.63 8.10
CA ASN A 106 -6.97 11.97 6.80
C ASN A 106 -5.94 10.84 6.81
N ALA A 107 -4.78 11.07 7.44
CA ALA A 107 -3.74 10.06 7.57
C ALA A 107 -4.21 8.84 8.39
N THR A 108 -4.87 9.07 9.53
CA THR A 108 -5.45 8.00 10.34
C THR A 108 -6.46 7.15 9.53
N ALA A 109 -7.34 7.79 8.76
CA ALA A 109 -8.29 7.07 7.91
C ALA A 109 -7.60 6.25 6.80
N ILE A 110 -6.50 6.74 6.23
CA ILE A 110 -5.68 6.00 5.27
C ILE A 110 -5.01 4.80 5.93
N ALA A 111 -4.36 5.01 7.08
CA ALA A 111 -3.66 3.96 7.80
C ALA A 111 -4.60 2.83 8.23
N GLU A 112 -5.82 3.17 8.66
CA GLU A 112 -6.85 2.21 9.03
C GLU A 112 -7.28 1.35 7.83
N VAL A 113 -7.54 1.96 6.68
CA VAL A 113 -7.88 1.19 5.46
C VAL A 113 -6.70 0.31 5.01
N ALA A 114 -5.46 0.80 5.14
CA ALA A 114 -4.28 0.00 4.83
C ALA A 114 -4.14 -1.22 5.75
N LYS A 115 -4.44 -1.08 7.05
CA LYS A 115 -4.48 -2.20 8.02
C LYS A 115 -5.58 -3.20 7.65
N GLN A 116 -6.78 -2.75 7.34
CA GLN A 116 -7.88 -3.61 6.90
C GLN A 116 -7.55 -4.38 5.61
N LEU A 117 -6.81 -3.76 4.67
CA LEU A 117 -6.31 -4.46 3.48
C LEU A 117 -5.29 -5.55 3.82
N LEU A 118 -4.38 -5.29 4.75
CA LEU A 118 -3.41 -6.29 5.22
C LEU A 118 -4.13 -7.46 5.89
N GLU A 119 -5.13 -7.19 6.72
CA GLU A 119 -5.97 -8.23 7.33
C GLU A 119 -6.74 -9.05 6.28
N ALA A 120 -7.30 -8.41 5.26
CA ALA A 120 -7.96 -9.09 4.15
C ALA A 120 -7.00 -9.99 3.35
N LEU A 121 -5.73 -9.60 3.26
CA LEU A 121 -4.62 -10.38 2.70
C LEU A 121 -4.07 -11.44 3.67
N LYS A 122 -4.63 -11.56 4.88
CA LYS A 122 -4.18 -12.46 5.97
C LYS A 122 -2.74 -12.20 6.38
N GLU A 123 -2.29 -10.96 6.26
CA GLU A 123 -0.97 -10.53 6.68
C GLU A 123 -0.97 -10.13 8.15
N PRO A 124 -0.01 -10.63 8.96
CA PRO A 124 0.07 -10.24 10.35
C PRO A 124 0.48 -8.76 10.46
N LEU A 125 -0.33 -8.00 11.21
CA LEU A 125 0.01 -6.65 11.66
C LEU A 125 1.02 -6.77 12.81
N LYS A 126 2.30 -6.96 12.48
CA LYS A 126 3.36 -6.88 13.49
C LYS A 126 3.49 -5.43 13.97
N PRO A 127 3.71 -5.18 15.28
CA PRO A 127 4.11 -3.87 15.75
C PRO A 127 5.31 -3.40 14.95
N GLN A 128 5.17 -2.27 14.26
CA GLN A 128 6.28 -1.69 13.52
C GLN A 128 7.08 -0.82 14.47
N ALA A 129 8.41 -0.83 14.34
CA ALA A 129 9.23 0.12 15.08
C ALA A 129 8.79 1.56 14.73
N PRO A 130 8.77 2.49 15.70
CA PRO A 130 8.50 3.89 15.42
C PRO A 130 9.38 4.40 14.29
N MET A 131 8.86 5.29 13.43
CA MET A 131 9.72 5.97 12.47
C MET A 131 10.64 6.91 13.24
N LEU A 132 11.96 6.77 13.06
CA LEU A 132 12.89 7.80 13.50
C LEU A 132 12.74 8.97 12.53
N ILE A 133 12.01 9.99 12.97
CA ILE A 133 11.77 11.21 12.20
C ILE A 133 12.86 12.20 12.57
N ASP A 134 13.93 12.23 11.78
CA ASP A 134 14.94 13.29 11.82
C ASP A 134 14.29 14.68 11.64
N ASN A 135 14.95 15.72 12.14
CA ASN A 135 14.42 17.08 12.07
C ASN A 135 14.15 17.57 10.63
N TRP A 136 14.95 17.14 9.65
CA TRP A 136 14.71 17.46 8.23
C TRP A 136 13.41 16.82 7.72
N MET A 137 12.95 15.73 8.34
CA MET A 137 11.70 15.06 8.00
C MET A 137 10.44 15.76 8.54
N THR A 138 10.60 16.91 9.20
CA THR A 138 9.48 17.78 9.60
C THR A 138 9.05 18.74 8.47
N GLU A 139 9.80 18.76 7.36
CA GLU A 139 9.57 19.63 6.21
C GLU A 139 8.30 19.28 5.42
N GLY A 140 7.75 20.28 4.73
CA GLY A 140 6.44 20.16 4.07
C GLY A 140 6.45 19.26 2.84
N TYR A 141 7.59 19.14 2.17
CA TYR A 141 7.72 18.33 0.96
C TYR A 141 7.45 16.85 1.20
N LEU A 142 7.75 16.30 2.39
CA LEU A 142 7.49 14.90 2.70
C LEU A 142 6.01 14.58 2.79
N CYS A 143 5.19 15.53 3.24
CA CYS A 143 3.73 15.36 3.25
C CYS A 143 3.23 15.17 1.82
N ARG A 144 3.72 16.02 0.90
CA ARG A 144 3.33 15.98 -0.51
C ARG A 144 3.81 14.68 -1.15
N ASP A 145 5.12 14.43 -1.13
CA ASP A 145 5.73 13.24 -1.73
C ASP A 145 5.08 11.93 -1.25
N SER A 146 4.85 11.79 0.06
CA SER A 146 4.19 10.60 0.62
C SER A 146 2.78 10.39 0.05
N VAL A 147 2.04 11.47 -0.14
CA VAL A 147 0.65 11.43 -0.63
C VAL A 147 0.59 11.21 -2.14
N GLU A 148 1.49 11.79 -2.93
CA GLU A 148 1.57 11.53 -4.37
C GLU A 148 1.91 10.06 -4.65
N ARG A 149 2.85 9.51 -3.88
CA ARG A 149 3.24 8.09 -3.97
C ARG A 149 2.10 7.18 -3.56
N LEU A 150 1.43 7.47 -2.44
CA LEU A 150 0.26 6.72 -2.01
C LEU A 150 -0.84 6.75 -3.06
N TYR A 151 -1.13 7.92 -3.64
CA TYR A 151 -2.18 8.05 -4.64
C TYR A 151 -1.88 7.19 -5.87
N SER A 152 -0.66 7.27 -6.40
CA SER A 152 -0.21 6.45 -7.52
C SER A 152 -0.30 4.95 -7.21
N PHE A 153 0.19 4.54 -6.05
CA PHE A 153 0.11 3.15 -5.57
C PHE A 153 -1.35 2.67 -5.45
N SER A 154 -2.23 3.49 -4.89
CA SER A 154 -3.62 3.13 -4.63
C SER A 154 -4.41 2.85 -5.92
N ILE A 155 -4.06 3.54 -7.02
CA ILE A 155 -4.66 3.31 -8.34
C ILE A 155 -4.33 1.89 -8.83
N VAL A 156 -3.05 1.52 -8.75
CA VAL A 156 -2.59 0.19 -9.19
C VAL A 156 -3.21 -0.89 -8.31
N THR A 157 -3.17 -0.71 -6.98
CA THR A 157 -3.76 -1.67 -6.03
C THR A 157 -5.26 -1.86 -6.25
N ALA A 158 -6.02 -0.78 -6.50
CA ALA A 158 -7.45 -0.89 -6.84
C ALA A 158 -7.69 -1.72 -8.11
N ARG A 159 -6.84 -1.56 -9.14
CA ARG A 159 -6.92 -2.36 -10.37
C ARG A 159 -6.59 -3.83 -10.12
N VAL A 160 -5.54 -4.12 -9.35
CA VAL A 160 -5.15 -5.49 -8.97
C VAL A 160 -6.31 -6.19 -8.26
N PHE A 161 -6.86 -5.60 -7.21
CA PHE A 161 -7.97 -6.21 -6.47
C PHE A 161 -9.25 -6.33 -7.30
N ASN A 162 -9.53 -5.36 -8.17
CA ASN A 162 -10.67 -5.47 -9.08
C ASN A 162 -10.51 -6.64 -10.05
N HIS A 163 -9.33 -6.83 -10.63
CA HIS A 163 -9.04 -7.95 -11.53
C HIS A 163 -9.12 -9.30 -10.80
N MET A 164 -8.45 -9.43 -9.65
CA MET A 164 -8.48 -10.65 -8.84
C MET A 164 -9.89 -11.02 -8.38
N SER A 165 -10.70 -10.04 -7.98
CA SER A 165 -12.11 -10.25 -7.63
C SER A 165 -12.93 -10.77 -8.82
N SER A 166 -12.69 -10.25 -10.03
CA SER A 166 -13.38 -10.75 -11.24
C SER A 166 -12.98 -12.19 -11.60
N LEU A 167 -11.71 -12.56 -11.42
CA LEU A 167 -11.23 -13.92 -11.62
C LEU A 167 -11.89 -14.88 -10.61
N GLN A 168 -11.98 -14.48 -9.34
CA GLN A 168 -12.61 -15.29 -8.29
C GLN A 168 -14.12 -15.51 -8.54
N GLN A 169 -14.83 -14.55 -9.15
CA GLN A 169 -16.25 -14.70 -9.49
C GLN A 169 -16.51 -15.54 -10.75
N SER A 170 -15.48 -15.74 -11.57
CA SER A 170 -15.56 -16.49 -12.83
C SER A 170 -15.04 -17.93 -12.71
N ALA A 171 -14.52 -18.31 -11.54
CA ALA A 171 -14.00 -19.63 -11.20
C ALA A 171 -15.07 -20.45 -10.45
#